data_AF-W4RVF7-F1
#
_entry.id   AF-W4RVF7-F1
#
_cell.length_a   1.000
_cell.length_b   1.000
_cell.length_c   1.000
_cell.angle_alpha   90.00
_cell.angle_beta   90.00
_cell.angle_gamma   90.00
#
_symmetry.space_group_name_H-M   'P 1'
#
loop_
_entity.id
_entity.type
_entity.pdbx_description
1 polymer ?
#
loop_
_entity_poly.entity_id
_entity_poly.type
_entity_poly.pdbx_seq_one_letter_code
_entity_poly.pdbx_strand_id
1 'polypeptide(L)'
;MILGDGIIDVQENGTKVVLESGKVLDSELIILSIGVRPENKLAADSGLELGERGGIKVNEYLQTSDESIYAMGDAIEVTDYINGQPTMIALAWPANRQAHIVGHHINGRNIAYPGTLGTSIVKVFDLTAATTGNSEKLLRRLGIPYEAVHIHPLSHAGYYPGAEQISLKVIFDIETGKIFGAQAVGKDGVDKRIDVIATAIKGGLSVYDLQELELAYAPPFSSAKDPVNMAGYVASNIVDGTIETVQYYEVDELLQDGAFMIDVRTEKEHADGKIEGSKNIPLDDLRNRLDELPKDETILITCQVGLRGYLASRILQQNGFKVKNLTGGYKTYSIFKNKLQ
;
A
#
# COMPACT_ATOMS: atom_id res chain seq x y z
N MET A 1 6.49 6.87 -20.16
CA MET A 1 5.53 5.81 -19.82
C MET A 1 4.24 6.13 -20.54
N ILE A 2 3.59 5.16 -21.18
CA ILE A 2 2.28 5.33 -21.83
C ILE A 2 1.29 4.52 -20.98
N LEU A 3 0.22 5.17 -20.52
CA LEU A 3 -0.80 4.58 -19.65
C LEU A 3 -2.17 4.75 -20.30
N GLY A 4 -3.12 3.87 -19.98
CA GLY A 4 -4.48 3.92 -20.54
C GLY A 4 -4.54 3.59 -22.03
N ASP A 5 -3.56 2.86 -22.55
CA ASP A 5 -3.41 2.51 -23.96
C ASP A 5 -2.91 1.07 -24.07
N GLY A 6 -3.24 0.40 -25.17
CA GLY A 6 -2.90 -1.00 -25.47
C GLY A 6 -2.26 -1.16 -26.84
N ILE A 7 -1.61 -2.30 -27.10
CA ILE A 7 -1.08 -2.63 -28.43
C ILE A 7 -2.20 -3.30 -29.24
N ILE A 8 -2.50 -2.79 -30.44
CA ILE A 8 -3.48 -3.40 -31.35
C ILE A 8 -2.85 -4.11 -32.54
N ASP A 9 -1.67 -3.67 -32.98
CA ASP A 9 -0.99 -4.25 -34.14
C ASP A 9 0.53 -4.08 -34.02
N VAL A 10 1.26 -5.03 -34.61
CA VAL A 10 2.72 -5.03 -34.70
C VAL A 10 3.10 -5.18 -36.17
N GLN A 11 3.48 -4.06 -36.77
CA GLN A 11 3.71 -3.92 -38.21
C GLN A 11 5.20 -3.97 -38.55
N GLU A 12 5.49 -4.12 -39.85
CA GLU A 12 6.84 -4.03 -40.40
C GLU A 12 7.85 -4.97 -39.67
N ASN A 13 7.43 -6.21 -39.41
CA ASN A 13 8.22 -7.21 -38.66
C ASN A 13 8.66 -6.74 -37.25
N GLY A 14 7.83 -5.95 -36.57
CA GLY A 14 8.09 -5.51 -35.21
C GLY A 14 8.82 -4.16 -35.10
N THR A 15 9.06 -3.47 -36.22
CA THR A 15 9.63 -2.13 -36.17
C THR A 15 8.62 -1.05 -35.85
N LYS A 16 7.32 -1.34 -36.00
CA LYS A 16 6.24 -0.42 -35.66
C LYS A 16 5.19 -1.07 -34.77
N VAL A 17 4.91 -0.44 -33.65
CA VAL A 17 3.85 -0.84 -32.70
C VAL A 17 2.72 0.17 -32.78
N VAL A 18 1.54 -0.29 -33.18
CA VAL A 18 0.33 0.54 -33.27
C VAL A 18 -0.46 0.37 -31.97
N LEU A 19 -0.81 1.50 -31.36
CA LEU A 19 -1.56 1.53 -30.12
C LEU A 19 -3.06 1.77 -30.35
N GLU A 20 -3.90 1.46 -29.36
CA GLU A 20 -5.35 1.70 -29.39
C GLU A 20 -5.70 3.18 -29.61
N SER A 21 -4.87 4.09 -29.11
CA SER A 21 -4.98 5.53 -29.36
C SER A 21 -4.72 5.95 -30.83
N GLY A 22 -4.29 5.03 -31.69
CA GLY A 22 -3.82 5.31 -33.04
C GLY A 22 -2.37 5.81 -33.11
N LYS A 23 -1.71 5.99 -31.95
CA LYS A 23 -0.29 6.33 -31.90
C LYS A 23 0.55 5.17 -32.43
N VAL A 24 1.56 5.49 -33.24
CA VAL A 24 2.53 4.52 -33.75
C VAL A 24 3.88 4.78 -33.07
N LEU A 25 4.50 3.73 -32.55
CA LEU A 25 5.82 3.76 -31.94
C LEU A 25 6.80 3.00 -32.82
N ASP A 26 7.98 3.58 -33.05
CA ASP A 26 9.11 2.84 -33.62
C ASP A 26 9.78 2.00 -32.53
N SER A 27 10.15 0.76 -32.87
CA SER A 27 10.84 -0.16 -31.98
C SER A 27 11.91 -0.98 -32.69
N GLU A 28 12.98 -1.32 -32.00
CA GLU A 28 13.97 -2.29 -32.48
C GLU A 28 13.86 -3.62 -31.72
N LEU A 29 13.21 -3.61 -30.56
CA LEU A 29 12.98 -4.75 -29.70
C LEU A 29 11.66 -4.57 -28.95
N ILE A 30 10.86 -5.64 -28.89
CA ILE A 30 9.62 -5.71 -28.13
C ILE A 30 9.77 -6.79 -27.05
N ILE A 31 9.54 -6.42 -25.80
CA ILE A 31 9.52 -7.34 -24.65
C ILE A 31 8.09 -7.42 -24.14
N LEU A 32 7.47 -8.61 -24.22
CA LEU A 32 6.12 -8.86 -23.69
C LEU A 32 6.22 -9.32 -22.23
N SER A 33 5.65 -8.53 -21.32
CA SER A 33 5.59 -8.83 -19.88
C SER A 33 4.21 -8.47 -19.31
N ILE A 34 3.17 -9.14 -19.81
CA ILE A 34 1.75 -8.83 -19.55
C ILE A 34 1.09 -9.80 -18.54
N GLY A 35 1.90 -10.54 -17.79
CA GLY A 35 1.46 -11.55 -16.83
C GLY A 35 1.63 -12.99 -17.33
N VAL A 36 1.26 -13.93 -16.48
CA VAL A 36 1.41 -15.37 -16.69
C VAL A 36 0.08 -16.07 -16.52
N ARG A 37 -0.04 -17.28 -17.08
CA ARG A 37 -1.17 -18.19 -16.89
C ARG A 37 -0.66 -19.50 -16.27
N PRO A 38 -1.44 -20.17 -15.42
CA PRO A 38 -1.04 -21.46 -14.86
C PRO A 38 -0.84 -22.49 -15.98
N GLU A 39 0.24 -23.27 -15.88
CA GLU A 39 0.43 -24.47 -16.71
C GLU A 39 -0.41 -25.58 -16.09
N ASN A 40 -1.59 -25.84 -16.67
CA ASN A 40 -2.59 -26.75 -16.11
C ASN A 40 -2.99 -27.87 -17.09
N LYS A 41 -2.31 -28.01 -18.23
CA LYS A 41 -2.77 -28.88 -19.31
C LYS A 41 -2.80 -30.35 -18.85
N LEU A 42 -1.75 -30.79 -18.17
CA LEU A 42 -1.68 -32.15 -17.63
C LEU A 42 -2.82 -32.42 -16.63
N ALA A 43 -3.13 -31.46 -15.77
CA ALA A 43 -4.21 -31.59 -14.80
C ALA A 43 -5.58 -31.64 -15.46
N ALA A 44 -5.82 -30.76 -16.44
CA ALA A 44 -7.05 -30.72 -17.22
C ALA A 44 -7.28 -32.02 -18.00
N ASP A 45 -6.27 -32.47 -18.75
CA ASP A 45 -6.33 -33.69 -19.56
C ASP A 45 -6.51 -34.95 -18.68
N SER A 46 -6.09 -34.89 -17.41
CA SER A 46 -6.26 -35.96 -16.41
C SER A 46 -7.58 -35.87 -15.62
N GLY A 47 -8.42 -34.86 -15.88
CA GLY A 47 -9.71 -34.68 -15.21
C GLY A 47 -9.63 -34.17 -13.77
N LEU A 48 -8.50 -33.55 -13.36
CA LEU A 48 -8.36 -32.93 -12.04
C LEU A 48 -9.16 -31.63 -11.95
N GLU A 49 -9.65 -31.31 -10.74
CA GLU A 49 -10.37 -30.06 -10.51
C GLU A 49 -9.50 -28.83 -10.76
N LEU A 50 -10.04 -27.85 -11.49
CA LEU A 50 -9.44 -26.54 -11.71
C LEU A 50 -10.32 -25.44 -11.13
N GLY A 51 -9.71 -24.39 -10.61
CA GLY A 51 -10.38 -23.15 -10.20
C GLY A 51 -10.81 -22.31 -11.40
N GLU A 52 -11.60 -21.26 -11.16
CA GLU A 52 -12.21 -20.43 -12.22
C GLU A 52 -11.18 -19.77 -13.15
N ARG A 53 -9.98 -19.50 -12.63
CA ARG A 53 -8.87 -18.89 -13.39
C ARG A 53 -7.89 -19.91 -13.98
N GLY A 54 -8.24 -21.20 -13.92
CA GLY A 54 -7.44 -22.30 -14.43
C GLY A 54 -6.33 -22.77 -13.49
N GLY A 55 -6.23 -22.24 -12.26
CA GLY A 55 -5.31 -22.80 -11.27
C GLY A 55 -5.73 -24.22 -10.90
N ILE A 56 -4.78 -25.14 -10.75
CA ILE A 56 -5.07 -26.49 -10.26
C ILE A 56 -5.58 -26.37 -8.82
N LYS A 57 -6.77 -26.89 -8.56
CA LYS A 57 -7.40 -26.78 -7.25
C LYS A 57 -6.79 -27.80 -6.31
N VAL A 58 -6.45 -27.35 -5.11
CA VAL A 58 -5.83 -28.19 -4.09
C VAL A 58 -6.45 -27.97 -2.71
N ASN A 59 -6.34 -28.95 -1.83
CA ASN A 59 -6.69 -28.81 -0.42
C ASN A 59 -5.58 -28.11 0.38
N GLU A 60 -5.75 -27.96 1.69
CA GLU A 60 -4.79 -27.33 2.59
C GLU A 60 -3.43 -28.05 2.69
N TYR A 61 -3.35 -29.29 2.23
CA TYR A 61 -2.13 -30.09 2.15
C TYR A 61 -1.53 -30.16 0.74
N LEU A 62 -2.10 -29.37 -0.18
CA LEU A 62 -1.66 -29.24 -1.57
C LEU A 62 -1.88 -30.51 -2.42
N GLN A 63 -2.81 -31.38 -1.98
CA GLN A 63 -3.33 -32.49 -2.80
C GLN A 63 -4.41 -31.98 -3.74
N THR A 64 -4.44 -32.54 -4.94
CA THR A 64 -5.51 -32.29 -5.92
C THR A 64 -6.78 -33.07 -5.57
N SER A 65 -7.75 -33.13 -6.48
CA SER A 65 -8.92 -34.01 -6.36
C SER A 65 -8.57 -35.51 -6.39
N ASP A 66 -7.35 -35.89 -6.78
CA ASP A 66 -6.80 -37.23 -6.61
C ASP A 66 -5.80 -37.24 -5.44
N GLU A 67 -6.02 -38.13 -4.46
CA GLU A 67 -5.23 -38.22 -3.22
C GLU A 67 -3.75 -38.58 -3.46
N SER A 68 -3.43 -39.18 -4.61
CA SER A 68 -2.07 -39.56 -4.99
C SER A 68 -1.33 -38.46 -5.75
N ILE A 69 -2.02 -37.39 -6.14
CA ILE A 69 -1.46 -36.30 -6.97
C ILE A 69 -1.45 -35.01 -6.17
N TYR A 70 -0.27 -34.37 -6.12
CA TYR A 70 -0.06 -33.06 -5.52
C TYR A 70 0.25 -32.04 -6.60
N ALA A 71 -0.12 -30.79 -6.36
CA ALA A 71 0.26 -29.65 -7.19
C ALA A 71 0.72 -28.50 -6.30
N MET A 72 1.67 -27.70 -6.79
CA MET A 72 2.23 -26.55 -6.06
C MET A 72 2.83 -25.54 -7.03
N GLY A 73 3.24 -24.39 -6.51
CA GLY A 73 3.85 -23.31 -7.28
C GLY A 73 2.84 -22.50 -8.07
N ASP A 74 3.28 -21.90 -9.16
CA ASP A 74 2.49 -20.94 -9.94
C ASP A 74 1.27 -21.55 -10.64
N ALA A 75 1.21 -22.89 -10.73
CA ALA A 75 0.14 -23.63 -11.38
C ALA A 75 -1.12 -23.79 -10.51
N ILE A 76 -1.02 -23.63 -9.18
CA ILE A 76 -2.15 -23.88 -8.27
C ILE A 76 -2.96 -22.62 -7.95
N GLU A 77 -4.24 -22.83 -7.68
CA GLU A 77 -5.05 -21.86 -6.96
C GLU A 77 -4.66 -21.87 -5.47
N VAL A 78 -4.50 -20.69 -4.88
CA VAL A 78 -4.20 -20.52 -3.46
C VAL A 78 -5.27 -19.67 -2.80
N THR A 79 -5.43 -19.82 -1.49
CA THR A 79 -6.27 -18.92 -0.69
C THR A 79 -5.51 -17.63 -0.38
N ASP A 80 -6.12 -16.46 -0.59
CA ASP A 80 -5.60 -15.19 -0.10
C ASP A 80 -5.64 -15.15 1.42
N TYR A 81 -4.51 -14.88 2.06
CA TYR A 81 -4.38 -14.93 3.53
C TYR A 81 -5.30 -13.91 4.26
N ILE A 82 -5.63 -12.79 3.61
CA ILE A 82 -6.35 -11.68 4.24
C ILE A 82 -7.85 -11.88 4.15
N ASN A 83 -8.35 -12.13 2.94
CA ASN A 83 -9.78 -12.18 2.64
C ASN A 83 -10.34 -13.60 2.48
N GLY A 84 -9.49 -14.63 2.43
CA GLY A 84 -9.91 -16.03 2.36
C GLY A 84 -10.46 -16.49 1.00
N GLN A 85 -10.46 -15.63 -0.03
CA GLN A 85 -10.94 -15.98 -1.36
C GLN A 85 -9.87 -16.73 -2.15
N PRO A 86 -10.26 -17.62 -3.08
CA PRO A 86 -9.35 -18.22 -4.03
C PRO A 86 -8.70 -17.18 -4.96
N THR A 87 -7.40 -17.34 -5.22
CA THR A 87 -6.61 -16.42 -6.03
C THR A 87 -5.40 -17.12 -6.65
N MET A 88 -4.66 -16.41 -7.50
CA MET A 88 -3.41 -16.85 -8.12
C MET A 88 -2.31 -15.88 -7.74
N ILE A 89 -1.27 -16.36 -7.05
CA ILE A 89 -0.11 -15.55 -6.65
C ILE A 89 1.16 -16.33 -7.01
N ALA A 90 1.70 -16.02 -8.20
CA ALA A 90 2.89 -16.64 -8.76
C ALA A 90 4.16 -16.00 -8.18
N LEU A 91 4.67 -16.54 -7.07
CA LEU A 91 5.85 -16.04 -6.37
C LEU A 91 6.71 -17.19 -5.85
N ALA A 92 8.02 -16.96 -5.83
CA ALA A 92 8.99 -17.99 -5.47
C ALA A 92 8.92 -18.42 -3.99
N TRP A 93 8.66 -17.50 -3.05
CA TRP A 93 8.55 -17.85 -1.62
C TRP A 93 7.37 -18.81 -1.36
N PRO A 94 6.13 -18.52 -1.85
CA PRO A 94 5.03 -19.49 -1.80
C PRO A 94 5.41 -20.86 -2.38
N ALA A 95 5.98 -20.91 -3.59
CA ALA A 95 6.35 -22.17 -4.24
C ALA A 95 7.32 -23.02 -3.39
N ASN A 96 8.35 -22.40 -2.82
CA ASN A 96 9.30 -23.10 -1.93
C ASN A 96 8.65 -23.57 -0.63
N ARG A 97 7.80 -22.74 -0.02
CA ARG A 97 7.07 -23.10 1.20
C ARG A 97 6.09 -24.25 0.97
N GLN A 98 5.41 -24.23 -0.17
CA GLN A 98 4.49 -25.27 -0.62
C GLN A 98 5.23 -26.60 -0.82
N ALA A 99 6.40 -26.58 -1.47
CA ALA A 99 7.23 -27.79 -1.63
C ALA A 99 7.63 -28.42 -0.30
N HIS A 100 7.99 -27.59 0.69
CA HIS A 100 8.25 -28.08 2.04
C HIS A 100 7.01 -28.75 2.65
N ILE A 101 5.82 -28.18 2.49
CA ILE A 101 4.56 -28.75 3.00
C ILE A 101 4.22 -30.08 2.32
N VAL A 102 4.27 -30.14 0.99
CA VAL A 102 4.08 -31.39 0.23
C VAL A 102 5.03 -32.48 0.72
N GLY A 103 6.31 -32.13 0.89
CA GLY A 103 7.33 -33.06 1.41
C GLY A 103 6.97 -33.62 2.78
N HIS A 104 6.45 -32.82 3.71
CA HIS A 104 6.00 -33.30 5.02
C HIS A 104 4.74 -34.16 4.90
N HIS A 105 3.77 -33.76 4.08
CA HIS A 105 2.52 -34.49 3.93
C HIS A 105 2.74 -35.90 3.36
N ILE A 106 3.61 -36.03 2.35
CA ILE A 106 4.04 -37.33 1.80
C ILE A 106 4.68 -38.23 2.89
N ASN A 107 5.33 -37.63 3.89
CA ASN A 107 5.96 -38.35 5.01
C ASN A 107 5.04 -38.50 6.24
N GLY A 108 3.72 -38.37 6.06
CA GLY A 108 2.72 -38.59 7.13
C GLY A 108 2.64 -37.45 8.15
N ARG A 109 3.12 -36.25 7.81
CA ARG A 109 3.02 -35.06 8.66
C ARG A 109 2.07 -34.04 8.07
N ASN A 110 0.95 -33.81 8.76
CA ASN A 110 -0.11 -32.93 8.29
C ASN A 110 0.17 -31.48 8.67
N ILE A 111 0.85 -30.74 7.78
CA ILE A 111 1.10 -29.30 7.91
C ILE A 111 0.20 -28.57 6.92
N ALA A 112 -0.79 -27.81 7.41
CA ALA A 112 -1.68 -27.05 6.55
C ALA A 112 -0.97 -25.81 5.95
N TYR A 113 -1.28 -25.49 4.70
CA TYR A 113 -0.90 -24.24 4.06
C TYR A 113 -1.93 -23.16 4.42
N PRO A 114 -1.53 -22.10 5.14
CA PRO A 114 -2.47 -21.10 5.64
C PRO A 114 -2.92 -20.10 4.55
N GLY A 115 -2.60 -20.33 3.29
CA GLY A 115 -2.76 -19.36 2.21
C GLY A 115 -1.59 -18.40 2.04
N THR A 116 -1.69 -17.56 1.02
CA THR A 116 -0.63 -16.69 0.52
C THR A 116 -0.91 -15.23 0.85
N LEU A 117 0.08 -14.55 1.45
CA LEU A 117 -0.02 -13.12 1.78
C LEU A 117 0.32 -12.20 0.59
N GLY A 118 1.08 -12.70 -0.38
CA GLY A 118 1.46 -11.93 -1.57
C GLY A 118 2.53 -10.86 -1.32
N THR A 119 3.41 -11.06 -0.32
CA THR A 119 4.57 -10.18 -0.12
C THR A 119 5.49 -10.21 -1.34
N SER A 120 5.72 -9.06 -1.95
CA SER A 120 6.61 -8.92 -3.11
C SER A 120 7.37 -7.59 -3.08
N ILE A 121 8.50 -7.56 -3.76
CA ILE A 121 9.45 -6.43 -3.80
C ILE A 121 10.12 -6.37 -5.16
N VAL A 122 10.37 -5.15 -5.64
CA VAL A 122 11.04 -4.89 -6.91
C VAL A 122 11.97 -3.69 -6.80
N LYS A 123 13.11 -3.75 -7.50
CA LYS A 123 14.02 -2.63 -7.68
C LYS A 123 13.65 -1.88 -8.96
N VAL A 124 13.42 -0.58 -8.85
CA VAL A 124 13.07 0.32 -9.96
C VAL A 124 14.09 1.46 -9.97
N PHE A 125 15.12 1.34 -10.81
CA PHE A 125 16.28 2.23 -10.79
C PHE A 125 16.92 2.30 -9.38
N ASP A 126 16.96 3.47 -8.75
CA ASP A 126 17.45 3.70 -7.40
C ASP A 126 16.38 3.49 -6.32
N LEU A 127 15.12 3.24 -6.70
CA LEU A 127 14.03 2.99 -5.79
C LEU A 127 13.83 1.49 -5.54
N THR A 128 13.35 1.21 -4.34
CA THR A 128 12.74 -0.06 -3.96
C THR A 128 11.24 0.18 -3.80
N ALA A 129 10.42 -0.70 -4.37
CA ALA A 129 8.98 -0.72 -4.17
C ALA A 129 8.55 -2.10 -3.68
N ALA A 130 7.77 -2.16 -2.61
CA ALA A 130 7.35 -3.40 -1.99
C ALA A 130 5.89 -3.34 -1.50
N THR A 131 5.25 -4.50 -1.44
CA THR A 131 3.85 -4.65 -1.03
C THR A 131 3.65 -5.96 -0.27
N THR A 132 2.68 -6.00 0.63
CA THR A 132 2.19 -7.20 1.29
C THR A 132 0.70 -7.09 1.58
N GLY A 133 -0.04 -8.20 1.54
CA GLY A 133 -1.49 -8.21 1.76
C GLY A 133 -2.30 -7.59 0.63
N ASN A 134 -3.49 -7.11 0.97
CA ASN A 134 -4.50 -6.62 0.03
C ASN A 134 -4.37 -5.11 -0.22
N SER A 135 -4.59 -4.69 -1.47
CA SER A 135 -4.62 -3.28 -1.86
C SER A 135 -6.02 -2.68 -1.76
N GLU A 136 -6.11 -1.34 -1.68
CA GLU A 136 -7.39 -0.62 -1.74
C GLU A 136 -8.25 -1.02 -2.95
N LYS A 137 -7.64 -1.20 -4.13
CA LYS A 137 -8.36 -1.61 -5.35
C LYS A 137 -9.01 -2.99 -5.18
N LEU A 138 -8.31 -3.92 -4.53
CA LEU A 138 -8.85 -5.25 -4.24
C LEU A 138 -9.98 -5.18 -3.22
N LEU A 139 -9.78 -4.46 -2.11
CA LEU A 139 -10.79 -4.34 -1.05
C LEU A 139 -12.06 -3.64 -1.54
N ARG A 140 -11.93 -2.54 -2.31
CA ARG A 140 -13.08 -1.89 -2.96
C ARG A 140 -13.84 -2.83 -3.89
N ARG A 141 -13.14 -3.63 -4.69
CA ARG A 141 -13.78 -4.62 -5.58
C ARG A 141 -14.55 -5.69 -4.80
N LEU A 142 -14.08 -6.07 -3.62
CA LEU A 142 -14.72 -7.05 -2.75
C LEU A 142 -15.79 -6.43 -1.83
N GLY A 143 -15.96 -5.11 -1.83
CA GLY A 143 -16.87 -4.43 -0.92
C GLY A 143 -16.47 -4.53 0.55
N ILE A 144 -15.17 -4.74 0.83
CA ILE A 144 -14.64 -4.81 2.20
C ILE A 144 -14.31 -3.38 2.65
N PRO A 145 -14.95 -2.85 3.72
CA PRO A 145 -14.60 -1.55 4.29
C PRO A 145 -13.16 -1.52 4.78
N TYR A 146 -12.47 -0.39 4.61
CA TYR A 146 -11.12 -0.21 5.10
C TYR A 146 -10.81 1.28 5.27
N GLU A 147 -9.76 1.55 6.04
CA GLU A 147 -9.07 2.84 6.09
C GLU A 147 -7.61 2.70 5.66
N ALA A 148 -7.00 3.81 5.26
CA ALA A 148 -5.61 3.84 4.81
C ALA A 148 -4.85 5.06 5.34
N VAL A 149 -3.67 4.82 5.89
CA VAL A 149 -2.73 5.88 6.28
C VAL A 149 -1.55 5.96 5.33
N HIS A 150 -1.08 7.18 5.08
CA HIS A 150 0.14 7.46 4.33
C HIS A 150 1.09 8.26 5.23
N ILE A 151 2.31 7.74 5.42
CA ILE A 151 3.36 8.42 6.19
C ILE A 151 4.65 8.50 5.37
N HIS A 152 5.46 9.52 5.66
CA HIS A 152 6.74 9.74 4.97
C HIS A 152 7.95 9.86 5.92
N PRO A 153 8.24 8.84 6.75
CA PRO A 153 9.37 8.86 7.67
C PRO A 153 10.70 8.69 6.94
N LEU A 154 11.80 8.96 7.65
CA LEU A 154 13.15 8.65 7.17
C LEU A 154 13.50 7.18 7.43
N SER A 155 14.41 6.62 6.62
CA SER A 155 14.92 5.26 6.74
C SER A 155 15.62 5.02 8.07
N HIS A 156 16.32 6.04 8.59
CA HIS A 156 16.96 6.08 9.89
C HIS A 156 17.02 7.52 10.44
N ALA A 157 17.72 7.73 11.55
CA ALA A 157 17.77 9.01 12.24
C ALA A 157 18.29 10.14 11.33
N GLY A 158 17.53 11.22 11.17
CA GLY A 158 17.84 12.28 10.19
C GLY A 158 19.11 13.10 10.47
N TYR A 159 19.65 13.03 11.69
CA TYR A 159 20.95 13.64 12.00
C TYR A 159 22.14 12.75 11.61
N TYR A 160 21.89 11.48 11.28
CA TYR A 160 22.92 10.56 10.80
C TYR A 160 22.97 10.61 9.26
N PRO A 161 24.16 10.63 8.63
CA PRO A 161 24.28 10.77 7.18
C PRO A 161 23.49 9.73 6.37
N GLY A 162 23.02 10.13 5.18
CA GLY A 162 22.41 9.22 4.21
C GLY A 162 20.97 8.79 4.53
N ALA A 163 20.27 9.47 5.45
CA ALA A 163 18.87 9.19 5.73
C ALA A 163 18.00 9.51 4.51
N GLU A 164 17.27 8.51 4.01
CA GLU A 164 16.42 8.62 2.83
C GLU A 164 14.95 8.54 3.23
N GLN A 165 14.06 9.22 2.50
CA GLN A 165 12.64 9.18 2.84
C GLN A 165 11.96 7.93 2.30
N ILE A 166 11.15 7.29 3.14
CA ILE A 166 10.27 6.17 2.80
C ILE A 166 8.84 6.70 2.72
N SER A 167 8.12 6.40 1.65
CA SER A 167 6.66 6.55 1.60
C SER A 167 6.05 5.21 1.97
N LEU A 168 5.40 5.14 3.13
CA LEU A 168 4.77 3.93 3.65
C LEU A 168 3.27 4.14 3.78
N LYS A 169 2.51 3.17 3.27
CA LYS A 169 1.07 3.09 3.35
C LYS A 169 0.67 1.83 4.10
N VAL A 170 -0.26 1.96 5.03
CA VAL A 170 -0.88 0.83 5.75
C VAL A 170 -2.38 0.91 5.59
N ILE A 171 -3.00 -0.23 5.25
CA ILE A 171 -4.43 -0.39 5.00
C ILE A 171 -4.97 -1.32 6.08
N PHE A 172 -6.03 -0.91 6.76
CA PHE A 172 -6.53 -1.60 7.94
C PHE A 172 -8.04 -1.47 8.08
N ASP A 173 -8.60 -2.30 8.95
CA ASP A 173 -9.99 -2.27 9.35
C ASP A 173 -10.22 -1.21 10.44
N ILE A 174 -11.20 -0.34 10.26
CA ILE A 174 -11.44 0.78 11.18
C ILE A 174 -12.03 0.33 12.53
N GLU A 175 -12.70 -0.82 12.58
CA GLU A 175 -13.35 -1.29 13.81
C GLU A 175 -12.40 -2.10 14.69
N THR A 176 -11.56 -2.94 14.07
CA THR A 176 -10.71 -3.93 14.75
C THR A 176 -9.23 -3.57 14.73
N GLY A 177 -8.81 -2.64 13.87
CA GLY A 177 -7.39 -2.36 13.63
C GLY A 177 -6.67 -3.49 12.90
N LYS A 178 -7.37 -4.52 12.39
CA LYS A 178 -6.77 -5.60 11.60
C LYS A 178 -6.07 -5.03 10.38
N ILE A 179 -4.82 -5.41 10.16
CA ILE A 179 -4.03 -4.95 9.01
C ILE A 179 -4.42 -5.79 7.78
N PHE A 180 -4.90 -5.13 6.72
CA PHE A 180 -5.21 -5.77 5.44
C PHE A 180 -4.01 -5.80 4.50
N GLY A 181 -3.13 -4.80 4.55
CA GLY A 181 -1.95 -4.76 3.71
C GLY A 181 -1.11 -3.51 3.92
N ALA A 182 0.08 -3.52 3.32
CA ALA A 182 0.98 -2.39 3.34
C ALA A 182 1.78 -2.27 2.04
N GLN A 183 2.15 -1.03 1.70
CA GLN A 183 2.91 -0.68 0.50
C GLN A 183 3.98 0.33 0.88
N ALA A 184 5.20 0.15 0.38
CA ALA A 184 6.30 1.07 0.66
C ALA A 184 7.14 1.33 -0.58
N VAL A 185 7.58 2.59 -0.72
CA VAL A 185 8.51 3.03 -1.78
C VAL A 185 9.55 3.98 -1.19
N GLY A 186 10.81 3.78 -1.53
CA GLY A 186 11.94 4.58 -1.03
C GLY A 186 13.27 4.07 -1.57
N LYS A 187 14.35 4.80 -1.33
CA LYS A 187 15.70 4.39 -1.76
C LYS A 187 16.35 3.38 -0.82
N ASP A 188 15.99 3.42 0.47
CA ASP A 188 16.60 2.61 1.50
C ASP A 188 15.59 2.18 2.58
N GLY A 189 15.85 1.02 3.19
CA GLY A 189 15.10 0.48 4.32
C GLY A 189 13.64 0.09 4.06
N VAL A 190 13.21 -0.02 2.80
CA VAL A 190 11.84 -0.36 2.37
C VAL A 190 11.52 -1.83 2.66
N ASP A 191 12.43 -2.71 2.26
CA ASP A 191 12.41 -4.16 2.50
C ASP A 191 12.14 -4.48 3.97
N LYS A 192 12.95 -3.90 4.87
CA LYS A 192 12.82 -4.10 6.32
C LYS A 192 11.42 -3.78 6.84
N ARG A 193 10.81 -2.67 6.37
CA ARG A 193 9.49 -2.24 6.87
C ARG A 193 8.39 -3.16 6.36
N ILE A 194 8.47 -3.60 5.12
CA ILE A 194 7.51 -4.56 4.57
C ILE A 194 7.65 -5.94 5.21
N ASP A 195 8.87 -6.40 5.48
CA ASP A 195 9.09 -7.69 6.17
C ASP A 195 8.54 -7.69 7.60
N VAL A 196 8.75 -6.60 8.35
CA VAL A 196 8.18 -6.44 9.70
C VAL A 196 6.65 -6.42 9.64
N ILE A 197 6.05 -5.66 8.72
CA ILE A 197 4.58 -5.59 8.63
C ILE A 197 3.99 -6.91 8.11
N ALA A 198 4.64 -7.59 7.15
CA ALA A 198 4.23 -8.91 6.70
C ALA A 198 4.27 -9.93 7.86
N THR A 199 5.29 -9.85 8.71
CA THR A 199 5.41 -10.67 9.93
C THR A 199 4.29 -10.35 10.90
N ALA A 200 4.00 -9.06 11.15
CA ALA A 200 2.91 -8.63 12.01
C ALA A 200 1.54 -9.16 11.52
N ILE A 201 1.26 -9.04 10.22
CA ILE A 201 0.04 -9.58 9.61
C ILE A 201 -0.05 -11.10 9.82
N LYS A 202 1.02 -11.86 9.56
CA LYS A 202 1.05 -13.31 9.77
C LYS A 202 0.94 -13.70 11.24
N GLY A 203 1.38 -12.84 12.15
CA GLY A 203 1.24 -12.98 13.59
C GLY A 203 -0.14 -12.61 14.14
N GLY A 204 -1.07 -12.14 13.29
CA GLY A 204 -2.39 -11.69 13.72
C GLY A 204 -2.38 -10.35 14.47
N LEU A 205 -1.31 -9.57 14.34
CA LEU A 205 -1.16 -8.28 15.00
C LEU A 205 -2.01 -7.20 14.32
N SER A 206 -2.54 -6.30 15.14
CA SER A 206 -3.30 -5.11 14.74
C SER A 206 -2.40 -3.89 14.58
N VAL A 207 -2.97 -2.77 14.13
CA VAL A 207 -2.28 -1.47 14.11
C VAL A 207 -1.87 -0.96 15.50
N TYR A 208 -2.53 -1.42 16.57
CA TYR A 208 -2.13 -1.11 17.94
C TYR A 208 -0.81 -1.79 18.29
N ASP A 209 -0.69 -3.07 17.95
CA ASP A 209 0.50 -3.87 18.23
C ASP A 209 1.74 -3.35 17.48
N LEU A 210 1.56 -2.68 16.33
CA LEU A 210 2.68 -2.02 15.62
C LEU A 210 3.39 -0.97 16.49
N GLN A 211 2.68 -0.36 17.46
CA GLN A 211 3.26 0.62 18.38
C GLN A 211 4.22 -0.03 19.37
N GLU A 212 3.93 -1.28 19.76
CA GLU A 212 4.63 -2.05 20.79
C GLU A 212 5.81 -2.85 20.24
N LEU A 213 6.01 -2.88 18.91
CA LEU A 213 7.14 -3.56 18.30
C LEU A 213 8.47 -2.90 18.70
N GLU A 214 9.20 -3.54 19.61
CA GLU A 214 10.56 -3.17 19.99
C GLU A 214 11.55 -3.60 18.90
N LEU A 215 11.82 -2.69 17.96
CA LEU A 215 12.72 -2.92 16.83
C LEU A 215 14.14 -2.43 17.13
N ALA A 216 15.14 -3.04 16.50
CA ALA A 216 16.53 -2.69 16.69
C ALA A 216 16.80 -1.22 16.29
N TYR A 217 17.32 -0.44 17.24
CA TYR A 217 17.64 0.97 17.06
C TYR A 217 19.11 1.28 17.36
N ALA A 218 19.76 1.87 16.36
CA ALA A 218 20.86 2.81 16.52
C ALA A 218 20.76 3.82 15.35
N PRO A 219 21.42 4.99 15.43
CA PRO A 219 21.27 6.07 14.43
C PRO A 219 21.44 5.66 12.96
N PRO A 220 22.34 4.73 12.58
CA PRO A 220 22.50 4.30 11.19
C PRO A 220 21.38 3.37 10.67
N PHE A 221 20.49 2.88 11.52
CA PHE A 221 19.56 1.80 11.17
C PHE A 221 18.09 2.17 11.31
N SER A 222 17.75 3.02 12.29
CA SER A 222 16.37 3.45 12.51
C SER A 222 16.32 4.78 13.27
N SER A 223 15.12 5.15 13.71
CA SER A 223 14.86 6.18 14.71
C SER A 223 14.36 5.53 15.99
N ALA A 224 14.30 6.28 17.10
CA ALA A 224 13.79 5.76 18.38
C ALA A 224 12.35 5.20 18.27
N LYS A 225 11.58 5.70 17.30
CA LYS A 225 10.34 5.10 16.82
C LYS A 225 10.53 4.78 15.35
N ASP A 226 10.49 3.50 14.99
CA ASP A 226 10.63 3.09 13.60
C ASP A 226 9.44 3.58 12.76
N PRO A 227 9.61 3.81 11.45
CA PRO A 227 8.51 3.91 10.49
C PRO A 227 7.32 2.97 10.74
N VAL A 228 7.54 1.71 11.14
CA VAL A 228 6.45 0.78 11.49
C VAL A 228 5.69 1.25 12.73
N ASN A 229 6.38 1.64 13.80
CA ASN A 229 5.73 2.16 15.01
C ASN A 229 4.95 3.44 14.69
N MET A 230 5.53 4.32 13.87
CA MET A 230 4.88 5.56 13.43
C MET A 230 3.60 5.29 12.64
N ALA A 231 3.58 4.27 11.78
CA ALA A 231 2.36 3.86 11.08
C ALA A 231 1.29 3.36 12.07
N GLY A 232 1.69 2.58 13.07
CA GLY A 232 0.82 2.13 14.16
C GLY A 232 0.18 3.28 14.92
N TYR A 233 0.97 4.27 15.35
CA TYR A 233 0.45 5.45 16.05
C TYR A 233 -0.51 6.28 15.20
N VAL A 234 -0.22 6.48 13.92
CA VAL A 234 -1.11 7.27 13.05
C VAL A 234 -2.40 6.52 12.80
N ALA A 235 -2.34 5.21 12.53
CA ALA A 235 -3.52 4.39 12.31
C ALA A 235 -4.39 4.27 13.57
N SER A 236 -3.82 4.04 14.76
CA SER A 236 -4.60 3.93 15.99
C SER A 236 -5.31 5.24 16.35
N ASN A 237 -4.70 6.40 16.09
CA ASN A 237 -5.37 7.68 16.31
C ASN A 237 -6.64 7.83 15.45
N ILE A 238 -6.69 7.18 14.28
CA ILE A 238 -7.90 7.15 13.43
C ILE A 238 -8.91 6.15 13.99
N VAL A 239 -8.47 4.95 14.37
CA VAL A 239 -9.34 3.93 14.99
C VAL A 239 -9.99 4.44 16.28
N ASP A 240 -9.23 5.14 17.11
CA ASP A 240 -9.71 5.71 18.38
C ASP A 240 -10.59 6.97 18.18
N GLY A 241 -10.79 7.44 16.95
CA GLY A 241 -11.49 8.70 16.66
C GLY A 241 -10.77 9.95 17.18
N THR A 242 -9.48 9.82 17.55
CA THR A 242 -8.66 10.95 18.01
C THR A 242 -8.41 11.93 16.86
N ILE A 243 -8.31 11.45 15.63
CA ILE A 243 -8.28 12.27 14.42
C ILE A 243 -9.25 11.72 13.37
N GLU A 244 -9.85 12.64 12.63
CA GLU A 244 -10.48 12.32 11.35
C GLU A 244 -9.52 12.68 10.23
N THR A 245 -9.54 11.89 9.15
CA THR A 245 -8.67 12.09 7.99
C THR A 245 -9.45 12.24 6.70
N VAL A 246 -8.79 12.82 5.70
CA VAL A 246 -9.24 12.84 4.31
C VAL A 246 -8.12 12.29 3.43
N GLN A 247 -8.48 11.56 2.39
CA GLN A 247 -7.58 10.98 1.40
C GLN A 247 -7.26 12.00 0.32
N TYR A 248 -6.07 11.86 -0.28
CA TYR A 248 -5.60 12.76 -1.33
C TYR A 248 -6.51 12.84 -2.56
N TYR A 249 -7.28 11.80 -2.84
CA TYR A 249 -8.20 11.74 -3.98
C TYR A 249 -9.57 12.39 -3.70
N GLU A 250 -9.87 12.74 -2.46
CA GLU A 250 -11.13 13.41 -2.06
C GLU A 250 -10.98 14.94 -2.02
N VAL A 251 -9.73 15.44 -1.93
CA VAL A 251 -9.44 16.86 -1.65
C VAL A 251 -10.03 17.80 -2.69
N ASP A 252 -9.89 17.50 -3.98
CA ASP A 252 -10.35 18.42 -5.03
C ASP A 252 -11.86 18.58 -5.07
N GLU A 253 -12.59 17.48 -4.92
CA GLU A 253 -14.06 17.46 -4.91
C GLU A 253 -14.57 18.27 -3.72
N LEU A 254 -14.00 18.04 -2.54
CA LEU A 254 -14.35 18.79 -1.33
C LEU A 254 -14.07 20.31 -1.48
N LEU A 255 -12.95 20.69 -2.09
CA LEU A 255 -12.64 22.10 -2.34
C LEU A 255 -13.58 22.74 -3.38
N GLN A 256 -13.98 21.98 -4.41
CA GLN A 256 -14.97 22.44 -5.39
C GLN A 256 -16.34 22.65 -4.74
N ASP A 257 -16.70 21.81 -3.77
CA ASP A 257 -17.91 21.93 -2.95
C ASP A 257 -17.82 23.02 -1.86
N GLY A 258 -16.70 23.76 -1.82
CA GLY A 258 -16.52 24.93 -0.95
C GLY A 258 -15.89 24.62 0.41
N ALA A 259 -15.29 23.45 0.61
CA ALA A 259 -14.60 23.14 1.86
C ALA A 259 -13.47 24.13 2.15
N PHE A 260 -13.37 24.56 3.41
CA PHE A 260 -12.29 25.44 3.86
C PHE A 260 -11.03 24.63 4.19
N MET A 261 -9.91 24.96 3.55
CA MET A 261 -8.64 24.26 3.75
C MET A 261 -7.52 25.18 4.24
N ILE A 262 -6.80 24.73 5.26
CA ILE A 262 -5.59 25.38 5.76
C ILE A 262 -4.34 24.56 5.45
N ASP A 263 -3.28 25.26 5.04
CA ASP A 263 -1.94 24.72 4.92
C ASP A 263 -1.07 25.24 6.07
N VAL A 264 -0.64 24.34 6.95
CA VAL A 264 0.12 24.68 8.16
C VAL A 264 1.65 24.59 7.98
N ARG A 265 2.12 24.51 6.74
CA ARG A 265 3.55 24.64 6.41
C ARG A 265 4.02 26.07 6.57
N THR A 266 5.34 26.27 6.54
CA THR A 266 5.93 27.61 6.47
C THR A 266 5.54 28.30 5.17
N GLU A 267 5.56 29.64 5.17
CA GLU A 267 5.25 30.44 3.98
C GLU A 267 6.11 30.04 2.77
N LYS A 268 7.39 29.75 3.01
CA LYS A 268 8.32 29.30 1.96
C LYS A 268 7.88 27.98 1.34
N GLU A 269 7.60 26.96 2.15
CA GLU A 269 7.14 25.67 1.66
C GLU A 269 5.81 25.77 0.88
N HIS A 270 4.93 26.68 1.29
CA HIS A 270 3.67 26.96 0.58
C HIS A 270 3.91 27.64 -0.77
N ALA A 271 4.84 28.60 -0.81
CA ALA A 271 5.22 29.29 -2.05
C ALA A 271 5.88 28.36 -3.08
N ASP A 272 6.65 27.36 -2.62
CA ASP A 272 7.31 26.36 -3.48
C ASP A 272 6.33 25.35 -4.12
N GLY A 273 5.06 25.37 -3.69
CA GLY A 273 3.99 24.56 -4.25
C GLY A 273 2.91 24.27 -3.21
N LYS A 274 1.63 24.32 -3.62
CA LYS A 274 0.48 24.24 -2.72
C LYS A 274 -0.72 23.53 -3.35
N ILE A 275 -1.70 23.21 -2.51
CA ILE A 275 -3.04 22.83 -2.95
C ILE A 275 -3.79 24.12 -3.27
N GLU A 276 -4.28 24.26 -4.49
CA GLU A 276 -5.02 25.46 -4.88
C GLU A 276 -6.26 25.64 -4.00
N GLY A 277 -6.54 26.89 -3.60
CA GLY A 277 -7.59 27.20 -2.62
C GLY A 277 -7.18 27.08 -1.15
N SER A 278 -6.01 26.53 -0.82
CA SER A 278 -5.53 26.46 0.58
C SER A 278 -5.08 27.82 1.13
N LYS A 279 -5.54 28.15 2.35
CA LYS A 279 -5.08 29.32 3.12
C LYS A 279 -3.85 28.94 3.98
N ASN A 280 -2.73 29.64 3.82
CA ASN A 280 -1.54 29.36 4.63
C ASN A 280 -1.63 30.01 6.02
N ILE A 281 -1.54 29.19 7.06
CA ILE A 281 -1.43 29.60 8.46
C ILE A 281 -0.38 28.69 9.11
N PRO A 282 0.90 29.10 9.18
CA PRO A 282 1.96 28.27 9.73
C PRO A 282 1.60 27.72 11.11
N LEU A 283 1.97 26.46 11.38
CA LEU A 283 1.61 25.76 12.62
C LEU A 283 1.95 26.56 13.88
N ASP A 284 3.11 27.23 13.90
CA ASP A 284 3.60 27.98 15.05
C ASP A 284 2.76 29.23 15.35
N ASP A 285 2.11 29.80 14.32
CA ASP A 285 1.22 30.96 14.45
C ASP A 285 -0.25 30.58 14.69
N LEU A 286 -0.61 29.32 14.42
CA LEU A 286 -2.01 28.85 14.41
C LEU A 286 -2.78 29.19 15.68
N ARG A 287 -2.17 29.03 16.86
CA ARG A 287 -2.83 29.32 18.16
C ARG A 287 -3.20 30.78 18.33
N ASN A 288 -2.44 31.69 17.73
CA ASN A 288 -2.67 33.14 17.82
C ASN A 288 -3.64 33.64 16.74
N ARG A 289 -4.05 32.77 15.81
CA ARG A 289 -4.82 33.11 14.61
C ARG A 289 -6.11 32.29 14.50
N LEU A 290 -6.60 31.74 15.62
CA LEU A 290 -7.83 30.93 15.65
C LEU A 290 -9.07 31.72 15.21
N ASP A 291 -9.10 33.02 15.45
CA ASP A 291 -10.21 33.90 15.07
C ASP A 291 -10.36 34.07 13.54
N GLU A 292 -9.36 33.64 12.77
CA GLU A 292 -9.42 33.65 11.31
C GLU A 292 -10.09 32.42 10.69
N LEU A 293 -10.49 31.44 11.52
CA LEU A 293 -10.99 30.14 11.09
C LEU A 293 -12.52 30.06 11.22
N PRO A 294 -13.23 29.46 10.25
CA PRO A 294 -14.67 29.26 10.35
C PRO A 294 -14.99 28.24 11.45
N LYS A 295 -15.97 28.56 12.30
CA LYS A 295 -16.40 27.67 13.40
C LYS A 295 -17.52 26.70 13.01
N ASP A 296 -18.30 27.06 12.00
CA ASP A 296 -19.52 26.32 11.63
C ASP A 296 -19.30 25.29 10.51
N GLU A 297 -18.05 25.13 10.06
CA GLU A 297 -17.66 24.27 8.94
C GLU A 297 -16.55 23.29 9.35
N THR A 298 -16.41 22.18 8.61
CA THR A 298 -15.29 21.25 8.77
C THR A 298 -14.08 21.78 8.02
N ILE A 299 -12.97 21.99 8.74
CA ILE A 299 -11.72 22.50 8.17
C ILE A 299 -10.83 21.35 7.71
N LEU A 300 -10.42 21.36 6.45
CA LEU A 300 -9.40 20.46 5.93
C LEU A 300 -8.01 21.00 6.28
N ILE A 301 -7.11 20.15 6.73
CA ILE A 301 -5.76 20.54 7.12
C ILE A 301 -4.75 19.79 6.28
N THR A 302 -3.76 20.49 5.72
CA THR A 302 -2.58 19.88 5.13
C THR A 302 -1.30 20.41 5.76
N CYS A 303 -0.26 19.58 5.70
CA CYS A 303 1.11 20.04 5.83
C CYS A 303 1.98 19.28 4.82
N GLN A 304 3.31 19.25 4.99
CA GLN A 304 4.17 18.55 4.02
C GLN A 304 3.93 17.03 3.98
N VAL A 305 3.80 16.38 5.15
CA VAL A 305 3.77 14.90 5.28
C VAL A 305 2.71 14.38 6.26
N GLY A 306 1.77 15.22 6.68
CA GLY A 306 0.70 14.89 7.63
C GLY A 306 1.01 15.14 9.12
N LEU A 307 2.28 15.13 9.55
CA LEU A 307 2.64 15.26 10.99
C LEU A 307 2.25 16.62 11.59
N ARG A 308 2.66 17.74 10.97
CA ARG A 308 2.25 19.08 11.43
C ARG A 308 0.74 19.30 11.30
N GLY A 309 0.10 18.69 10.30
CA GLY A 309 -1.35 18.72 10.13
C GLY A 309 -2.08 17.99 11.25
N TYR A 310 -1.53 16.87 11.74
CA TYR A 310 -2.01 16.19 12.95
C TYR A 310 -1.94 17.11 14.17
N LEU A 311 -0.80 17.79 14.40
CA LEU A 311 -0.66 18.72 15.52
C LEU A 311 -1.66 19.88 15.44
N ALA A 312 -1.83 20.47 14.26
CA ALA A 312 -2.85 21.48 14.01
C ALA A 312 -4.26 20.94 14.27
N SER A 313 -4.57 19.72 13.82
CA SER A 313 -5.86 19.08 14.06
C SER A 313 -6.15 18.98 15.56
N ARG A 314 -5.17 18.53 16.36
CA ARG A 314 -5.32 18.43 17.82
C ARG A 314 -5.52 19.79 18.49
N ILE A 315 -4.78 20.81 18.06
CA ILE A 315 -4.96 22.19 18.54
C ILE A 315 -6.39 22.66 18.26
N LEU A 316 -6.87 22.48 17.03
CA LEU A 316 -8.18 22.97 16.60
C LEU A 316 -9.33 22.20 17.24
N GLN A 317 -9.26 20.87 17.32
CA GLN A 317 -10.28 20.05 18.01
C GLN A 317 -10.44 20.46 19.48
N GLN A 318 -9.33 20.73 20.18
CA GLN A 318 -9.36 21.19 21.58
C GLN A 318 -9.96 22.61 21.74
N ASN A 319 -10.05 23.37 20.65
CA ASN A 319 -10.69 24.69 20.60
C ASN A 319 -12.08 24.66 19.96
N GLY A 320 -12.67 23.47 19.79
CA GLY A 320 -14.06 23.30 19.34
C GLY A 320 -14.27 23.30 17.83
N PHE A 321 -13.20 23.27 17.02
CA PHE A 321 -13.31 23.18 15.57
C PHE A 321 -13.48 21.73 15.10
N LYS A 322 -14.26 21.53 14.04
CA LYS A 322 -14.32 20.27 13.29
C LYS A 322 -13.23 20.27 12.23
N VAL A 323 -12.42 19.23 12.17
CA VAL A 323 -11.26 19.18 11.28
C VAL A 323 -11.03 17.79 10.71
N LYS A 324 -10.49 17.73 9.49
CA LYS A 324 -9.96 16.50 8.89
C LYS A 324 -8.54 16.73 8.40
N ASN A 325 -7.62 15.85 8.80
CA ASN A 325 -6.22 15.92 8.37
C ASN A 325 -6.00 15.17 7.06
N LEU A 326 -5.32 15.80 6.10
CA LEU A 326 -4.91 15.14 4.86
C LEU A 326 -3.80 14.13 5.15
N THR A 327 -4.13 12.84 5.03
CA THR A 327 -3.17 11.75 5.22
C THR A 327 -2.05 11.84 4.18
N GLY A 328 -0.79 11.69 4.61
CA GLY A 328 0.39 11.90 3.76
C GLY A 328 0.67 13.35 3.35
N GLY A 329 -0.22 14.30 3.66
CA GLY A 329 -0.07 15.73 3.37
C GLY A 329 0.11 16.08 1.89
N TYR A 330 0.62 17.29 1.64
CA TYR A 330 0.89 17.82 0.30
C TYR A 330 1.83 16.91 -0.51
N LYS A 331 2.78 16.20 0.13
CA LYS A 331 3.68 15.28 -0.57
C LYS A 331 2.91 14.16 -1.26
N THR A 332 2.01 13.47 -0.56
CA THR A 332 1.18 12.41 -1.18
C THR A 332 0.27 13.00 -2.27
N TYR A 333 -0.39 14.13 -1.98
CA TYR A 333 -1.28 14.79 -2.93
C TYR A 333 -0.59 15.23 -4.23
N SER A 334 0.56 15.91 -4.13
CA SER A 334 1.31 16.39 -5.29
C SER A 334 1.82 15.25 -6.18
N ILE A 335 2.28 14.15 -5.57
CA ILE A 335 2.70 12.95 -6.33
C ILE A 335 1.52 12.34 -7.10
N PHE A 336 0.33 12.30 -6.49
CA PHE A 336 -0.88 11.85 -7.17
C PHE A 336 -1.27 12.78 -8.33
N LYS A 337 -1.29 14.09 -8.08
CA LYS A 337 -1.68 15.09 -9.09
C LYS A 337 -0.75 15.15 -10.30
N ASN A 338 0.56 15.04 -10.07
CA ASN A 338 1.54 15.07 -11.14
C ASN A 338 1.47 13.83 -12.07
N LYS A 339 0.70 12.79 -11.73
CA LYS A 339 0.40 11.66 -12.64
C LYS A 339 -0.78 11.92 -13.58
N LEU A 340 -1.61 12.94 -13.29
CA LEU A 340 -2.79 13.30 -14.06
C LEU A 340 -2.53 14.44 -15.07
N GLN A 341 -1.28 14.88 -15.20
CA GLN A 341 -0.79 15.81 -16.21
C GLN A 341 0.15 15.10 -17.18
#